data_AF-A0A831ZFJ1-F1
#
_entry.id   AF-A0A831ZFJ1-F1
#
_cell.length_a   1.000
_cell.length_b   1.000
_cell.length_c   1.000
_cell.angle_alpha   90.00
_cell.angle_beta   90.00
_cell.angle_gamma   90.00
#
_symmetry.space_group_name_H-M   'P 1'
#
loop_
_entity.id
_entity.type
_entity.pdbx_description
1 polymer ?
#
loop_
_entity_poly.entity_id
_entity_poly.type
_entity_poly.pdbx_seq_one_letter_code
_entity_poly.pdbx_strand_id
1 'polypeptide(L)'
;MSNCNINKGVHFTAYESGARQDWPDYTIELPGLDIPGKQFLKDKLGFTGCEISLNSMAPGAGMPIYHRHHQNEEVYIFIQGK
;
A
#
# COMPACT_ATOMS: atom_id res chain seq x y z
N MET A 1 6.17 4.68 -14.12
CA MET A 1 4.75 4.45 -13.78
C MET A 1 4.39 3.03 -14.19
N SER A 2 4.58 2.06 -13.30
CA SER A 2 4.18 0.68 -13.60
C SER A 2 2.66 0.62 -13.74
N ASN A 3 2.19 0.14 -14.89
CA ASN A 3 0.77 0.02 -15.22
C ASN A 3 0.10 -0.98 -14.27
N CYS A 4 -0.49 -0.50 -13.18
CA CYS A 4 -1.33 -1.32 -12.31
C CYS A 4 -2.65 -1.60 -13.02
N ASN A 5 -2.91 -2.88 -13.30
CA ASN A 5 -4.17 -3.31 -13.89
C ASN A 5 -5.13 -3.76 -12.79
N ILE A 6 -6.34 -3.22 -12.80
CA ILE A 6 -7.45 -3.70 -11.97
C ILE A 6 -8.30 -4.61 -12.85
N ASN A 7 -8.46 -5.87 -12.44
CA ASN A 7 -9.34 -6.82 -13.11
C ASN A 7 -10.62 -7.01 -12.27
N LYS A 8 -11.78 -6.89 -12.92
CA LYS A 8 -13.09 -7.03 -12.28
C LYS A 8 -13.82 -8.22 -12.90
N GLY A 9 -14.20 -9.18 -12.06
CA GLY A 9 -15.11 -10.27 -12.41
C GLY A 9 -16.46 -10.12 -11.72
N VAL A 10 -17.32 -11.12 -11.88
CA VAL A 10 -18.67 -11.14 -11.29
C VAL A 10 -18.62 -11.13 -9.75
N HIS A 11 -17.61 -11.78 -9.16
CA HIS A 11 -17.49 -11.96 -7.72
C HIS A 11 -16.11 -11.59 -7.16
N PHE A 12 -15.30 -10.86 -7.93
CA PHE A 12 -13.98 -10.44 -7.47
C PHE A 12 -13.52 -9.13 -8.10
N THR A 13 -12.67 -8.42 -7.36
CA THR A 13 -11.80 -7.37 -7.88
C THR A 13 -10.37 -7.77 -7.54
N ALA A 14 -9.49 -7.82 -8.53
CA ALA A 14 -8.08 -8.12 -8.36
C ALA A 14 -7.24 -6.89 -8.72
N TYR A 15 -6.18 -6.67 -7.94
CA TYR A 15 -5.21 -5.61 -8.17
C TYR A 15 -3.85 -6.25 -8.47
N GLU A 16 -3.35 -6.03 -9.68
CA GLU A 16 -2.00 -6.39 -10.08
C GLU A 16 -1.04 -5.31 -9.59
N SER A 17 -0.27 -5.61 -8.54
CA SER A 17 0.70 -4.69 -7.96
C SER A 17 2.01 -4.58 -8.74
N GLY A 18 2.12 -5.22 -9.89
CA GLY A 18 3.37 -5.24 -10.67
C GLY A 18 4.54 -5.91 -9.93
N ALA A 19 5.73 -5.71 -10.47
CA ALA A 19 6.93 -6.33 -9.90
C ALA A 19 7.35 -5.63 -8.60
N ARG A 20 7.74 -6.41 -7.59
CA ARG A 20 8.13 -5.88 -6.27
C ARG A 20 9.27 -4.86 -6.32
N GLN A 21 10.19 -5.00 -7.28
CA GLN A 21 11.27 -4.03 -7.47
C GLN A 21 10.77 -2.63 -7.85
N ASP A 22 9.55 -2.50 -8.36
CA ASP A 22 8.94 -1.23 -8.76
C ASP A 22 8.13 -0.60 -7.62
N TRP A 23 7.82 -1.34 -6.55
CA TRP A 23 7.04 -0.81 -5.42
C TRP A 23 7.66 0.41 -4.74
N PRO A 24 9.00 0.58 -4.65
CA PRO A 24 9.61 1.82 -4.16
C PRO A 24 9.17 3.08 -4.92
N ASP A 25 8.75 2.95 -6.19
CA ASP A 25 8.32 4.08 -7.03
C ASP A 25 6.87 4.53 -6.75
N TYR A 26 6.12 3.80 -5.91
CA TYR A 26 4.82 4.26 -5.46
C TYR A 26 4.99 5.43 -4.49
N THR A 27 4.17 6.46 -4.64
CA THR A 27 4.18 7.60 -3.72
C THR A 27 2.76 7.92 -3.32
N ILE A 28 2.54 8.12 -2.02
CA ILE A 28 1.33 8.74 -1.50
C ILE A 28 1.64 10.19 -1.19
N GLU A 29 0.89 11.07 -1.82
CA GLU A 29 0.92 12.51 -1.55
C GLU A 29 -0.10 12.82 -0.44
N LEU A 30 0.40 13.32 0.68
CA LEU A 30 -0.41 13.90 1.75
C LEU A 30 -0.12 15.41 1.80
N PRO A 31 -1.04 16.22 2.36
CA PRO A 31 -0.79 17.65 2.53
C PRO A 31 0.52 17.92 3.31
N GLY A 32 1.56 18.36 2.59
CA GLY A 32 2.87 18.66 3.15
C GLY A 32 3.79 17.45 3.40
N LEU A 33 3.45 16.25 2.94
CA LEU A 33 4.29 15.06 3.09
C LEU A 33 4.08 14.05 1.96
N ASP A 34 5.16 13.71 1.27
CA ASP A 34 5.19 12.60 0.33
C ASP A 34 5.77 11.36 1.01
N ILE A 35 5.06 10.24 0.92
CA ILE A 35 5.49 8.95 1.47
C ILE A 35 5.83 8.03 0.29
N PRO A 36 7.12 7.80 -0.01
CA PRO A 36 7.54 6.88 -1.06
C PRO A 36 7.36 5.42 -0.62
N GLY A 37 7.32 4.52 -1.60
CA GLY A 37 7.12 3.10 -1.42
C GLY A 37 5.75 2.68 -0.91
N LYS A 38 4.73 3.56 -0.91
CA LYS A 38 3.41 3.26 -0.33
C LYS A 38 2.28 3.37 -1.34
N GLN A 39 1.32 2.46 -1.26
CA GLN A 39 0.10 2.48 -2.08
C GLN A 39 -1.10 1.95 -1.28
N PHE A 40 -2.15 2.77 -1.14
CA PHE A 40 -3.45 2.34 -0.59
C PHE A 40 -4.28 1.61 -1.65
N LEU A 41 -5.01 0.58 -1.22
CA LEU A 41 -5.77 -0.31 -2.09
C LEU A 41 -7.29 -0.21 -1.91
N LYS A 42 -7.78 0.38 -0.81
CA LYS A 42 -9.22 0.46 -0.50
C LYS A 42 -10.06 0.93 -1.69
N ASP A 43 -9.75 2.11 -2.24
CA ASP A 43 -10.54 2.67 -3.33
C ASP A 43 -10.33 1.92 -4.65
N LYS A 44 -9.13 1.38 -4.87
CA LYS A 44 -8.81 0.60 -6.07
C LYS A 44 -9.58 -0.72 -6.12
N LEU A 45 -9.75 -1.37 -4.97
CA LEU A 45 -10.39 -2.67 -4.84
C LEU A 45 -11.85 -2.58 -4.39
N GLY A 46 -12.31 -1.41 -3.95
CA GLY A 46 -13.68 -1.19 -3.47
C GLY A 46 -13.93 -1.79 -2.08
N PHE A 47 -12.92 -1.76 -1.19
CA PHE A 47 -13.08 -2.29 0.16
C PHE A 47 -13.97 -1.38 1.02
N THR A 48 -14.88 -1.99 1.77
CA THR A 48 -15.80 -1.29 2.68
C THR A 48 -15.46 -1.53 4.15
N GLY A 49 -14.81 -2.65 4.48
CA GLY A 49 -14.51 -3.06 5.85
C GLY A 49 -13.11 -2.71 6.35
N CYS A 50 -12.15 -2.47 5.46
CA CYS A 50 -10.77 -2.19 5.84
C CYS A 50 -10.02 -1.35 4.79
N GLU A 51 -8.81 -0.95 5.16
CA GLU A 51 -7.77 -0.47 4.26
C GLU A 51 -6.68 -1.53 4.18
N ILE A 52 -6.07 -1.70 2.99
CA ILE A 52 -4.85 -2.48 2.82
C ILE A 52 -3.85 -1.57 2.12
N SER A 53 -2.66 -1.44 2.70
CA SER A 53 -1.56 -0.71 2.05
C SER A 53 -0.42 -1.65 1.67
N LEU A 54 0.10 -1.48 0.46
CA LEU A 54 1.40 -2.01 0.07
C LEU A 54 2.46 -1.02 0.53
N ASN A 55 3.53 -1.53 1.13
CA ASN A 55 4.65 -0.76 1.64
C ASN A 55 5.96 -1.40 1.16
N SER A 56 6.90 -0.58 0.70
CA SER A 56 8.27 -0.92 0.36
C SER A 56 9.18 0.13 0.97
N MET A 57 10.25 -0.31 1.64
CA MET A 57 11.20 0.57 2.31
C MET A 57 12.62 0.20 1.90
N ALA A 58 13.46 1.22 1.67
CA ALA A 58 14.88 1.01 1.45
C ALA A 58 15.56 0.51 2.74
N PRO A 59 16.70 -0.19 2.64
CA PRO A 59 17.46 -0.60 3.81
C PRO A 59 17.78 0.57 4.75
N GLY A 60 17.49 0.41 6.05
CA GLY A 60 17.71 1.44 7.06
C GLY A 60 16.67 2.58 7.06
N ALA A 61 15.71 2.59 6.12
CA ALA A 61 14.61 3.52 6.16
C ALA A 61 13.54 3.09 7.18
N GLY A 62 12.77 4.06 7.66
CA GLY A 62 11.60 3.84 8.50
C GLY A 62 10.48 4.80 8.11
N MET A 63 9.30 4.59 8.67
CA MET A 63 8.20 5.53 8.47
C MET A 63 8.54 6.90 9.11
N PRO A 64 8.15 8.02 8.46
CA PRO A 64 8.51 9.36 8.94
C PRO A 64 7.74 9.77 10.20
N ILE A 65 6.69 9.03 10.56
CA ILE A 65 5.83 9.31 11.70
C ILE A 65 5.57 8.05 12.51
N TYR A 66 5.48 8.22 13.83
CA TYR A 66 4.91 7.23 14.73
C TYR A 66 3.45 7.57 14.98
N HIS A 67 2.59 6.57 15.02
CA HIS A 67 1.17 6.75 15.25
C HIS A 67 0.57 5.53 15.97
N ARG A 68 -0.68 5.68 16.39
CA ARG A 68 -1.50 4.60 16.96
C ARG A 68 -2.92 4.73 16.46
N HIS A 69 -3.63 3.62 16.40
CA HIS A 69 -5.06 3.62 16.14
C HIS A 69 -5.86 3.71 17.43
N HIS A 70 -7.00 4.41 17.37
CA HIS A 70 -7.96 4.50 18.48
C HIS A 70 -9.05 3.42 18.41
N GLN A 71 -9.46 3.05 17.20
CA GLN A 71 -10.61 2.17 16.95
C GLN A 71 -10.31 0.98 16.04
N ASN A 72 -9.35 1.12 15.12
CA ASN A 72 -9.04 0.09 14.13
C ASN A 72 -7.88 -0.78 14.61
N GLU A 73 -8.00 -2.09 14.45
CA GLU A 73 -6.84 -2.98 14.48
C GLU A 73 -5.96 -2.76 13.24
N GLU A 74 -4.67 -3.04 13.35
CA GLU A 74 -3.74 -3.00 12.22
C GLU A 74 -2.88 -4.26 12.22
N VAL A 75 -2.77 -4.90 11.06
CA VAL A 75 -2.05 -6.16 10.87
C VAL A 75 -0.99 -5.99 9.80
N TYR A 76 0.25 -6.35 10.12
CA TYR A 76 1.37 -6.32 9.19
C TYR A 76 1.73 -7.73 8.74
N ILE A 77 1.85 -7.91 7.43
CA ILE A 77 2.38 -9.14 6.82
C ILE A 77 3.66 -8.76 6.07
N PHE A 78 4.81 -9.11 6.65
CA PHE A 78 6.11 -8.91 6.02
C PHE A 78 6.38 -10.07 5.05
N ILE A 79 6.47 -9.75 3.75
CA ILE A 79 6.65 -10.74 2.69
C ILE A 79 8.08 -10.82 2.15
N GLN A 80 8.94 -9.85 2.48
CA GLN A 80 10.35 -9.80 2.08
C GLN A 80 11.13 -8.83 2.97
N GLY A 81 12.43 -9.09 3.14
CA GLY A 81 13.32 -8.30 3.99
C GLY A 81 13.42 -8.85 5.41
N LYS A 82 13.95 -8.04 6.32
CA LYS A 82 14.06 -8.32 7.75
C LYS A 82 14.13 -7.02 8.54
#